data_AF-A0A7S7PZ91-F1
#
_entry.id   AF-A0A7S7PZ91-F1
#
_cell.length_a   1.000
_cell.length_b   1.000
_cell.length_c   1.000
_cell.angle_alpha   90.00
_cell.angle_beta   90.00
_cell.angle_gamma   90.00
#
_symmetry.space_group_name_H-M   'P 1'
#
loop_
_entity.id
_entity.type
_entity.pdbx_description
1 polymer ?
#
loop_
_entity_poly.entity_id
_entity_poly.type
_entity_poly.pdbx_seq_one_letter_code
_entity_poly.pdbx_strand_id
1 'polypeptide(L)'
;MKASKFSDAQKAFILKQGNDGVAVAEICRKAGISQATYFNWKKKYDGLLPTEMRRLKQLEEENGKLKKLVADLSLDKEMLQDVIRRKPMKPGRKRMLVDAVRSEWQVSIRRACDALEFDRSTYHYKSRRPGQAALEQKIKEICHVRIRYGYRRVHVLLRREGWRHGQNKTRRIYRELGLQLRSKTPKRRVKAKLRDDRRPATRSNETWAMDFVHDQLATGHKLRVLTIVDTFSRFSPALAPRFTFRGTDVVEVLERACKEVGFPATIRVDQGSEFVSRDLDLWAYQRGVTLDFSRPGKPTDNAFIEAFNGRFRAECLNAHWFLSLADAQQKVETWRRYYNEERPHGAIGNRPPILLQNHVGASSSPT
;
A
#
# COMPACT_ATOMS: atom_id res chain seq x y z
N MET A 1 53.13 -12.70 -27.95
CA MET A 1 54.12 -12.91 -29.03
C MET A 1 55.51 -12.81 -28.44
N LYS A 2 56.40 -13.77 -28.69
CA LYS A 2 57.81 -13.66 -28.27
C LYS A 2 58.45 -12.44 -28.95
N ALA A 3 59.20 -11.63 -28.20
CA ALA A 3 59.92 -10.51 -28.77
C ALA A 3 60.87 -11.00 -29.87
N SER A 4 60.86 -10.31 -31.02
CA SER A 4 61.75 -10.63 -32.14
C SER A 4 63.19 -10.42 -31.71
N LYS A 5 64.08 -11.40 -32.00
CA LYS A 5 65.53 -11.31 -31.73
C LYS A 5 66.23 -10.18 -32.50
N PHE A 6 65.58 -9.63 -33.53
CA PHE A 6 66.12 -8.56 -34.38
C PHE A 6 65.65 -7.17 -33.92
N SER A 7 66.59 -6.23 -33.82
CA SER A 7 66.33 -4.81 -33.61
C SER A 7 65.68 -4.15 -34.84
N ASP A 8 65.04 -3.01 -34.66
CA ASP A 8 64.37 -2.31 -35.77
C ASP A 8 65.36 -1.82 -36.83
N ALA A 9 66.58 -1.46 -36.42
CA ALA A 9 67.66 -1.15 -37.36
C ALA A 9 68.09 -2.39 -38.16
N GLN A 10 68.19 -3.57 -37.52
CA GLN A 10 68.52 -4.82 -38.21
C GLN A 10 67.43 -5.23 -39.19
N LYS A 11 66.15 -5.06 -38.83
CA LYS A 11 65.02 -5.33 -39.73
C LYS A 11 65.01 -4.41 -40.94
N ALA A 12 65.18 -3.11 -40.72
CA ALA A 12 65.25 -2.13 -41.81
C ALA A 12 66.44 -2.44 -42.74
N PHE A 13 67.60 -2.83 -42.19
CA PHE A 13 68.77 -3.22 -42.97
C PHE A 13 68.54 -4.49 -43.80
N ILE A 14 67.90 -5.52 -43.23
CA ILE A 14 67.54 -6.76 -43.95
C ILE A 14 66.55 -6.48 -45.08
N LEU A 15 65.55 -5.61 -44.84
CA LEU A 15 64.59 -5.23 -45.88
C LEU A 15 65.25 -4.42 -46.99
N LYS A 16 66.16 -3.50 -46.65
CA LYS A 16 66.91 -2.67 -47.60
C LYS A 16 67.72 -3.53 -48.59
N GLN A 17 68.39 -4.59 -48.14
CA GLN A 17 69.14 -5.50 -49.02
C GLN A 17 68.30 -6.10 -50.16
N GLY A 18 67.01 -6.37 -49.92
CA GLY A 18 66.11 -6.89 -50.95
C GLY A 18 65.55 -5.80 -51.86
N ASN A 19 65.50 -4.54 -51.41
CA ASN A 19 65.20 -3.39 -52.26
C ASN A 19 66.42 -3.00 -53.13
N ASP A 20 67.63 -3.27 -52.66
CA ASP A 20 68.90 -3.09 -53.38
C ASP A 20 69.23 -4.25 -54.35
N GLY A 21 68.29 -5.20 -54.55
CA GLY A 21 68.37 -6.24 -55.60
C GLY A 21 68.90 -7.62 -55.19
N VAL A 22 69.19 -7.87 -53.91
CA VAL A 22 69.65 -9.20 -53.45
C VAL A 22 68.49 -10.19 -53.38
N ALA A 23 68.71 -11.44 -53.84
CA ALA A 23 67.68 -12.47 -53.83
C ALA A 23 67.17 -12.78 -52.41
N VAL A 24 65.83 -12.72 -52.24
CA VAL A 24 65.16 -12.90 -50.93
C VAL A 24 65.53 -14.23 -50.25
N ALA A 25 65.72 -15.31 -51.01
CA ALA A 25 66.18 -16.60 -50.50
C ALA A 25 67.57 -16.53 -49.84
N GLU A 26 68.48 -15.74 -50.40
CA GLU A 26 69.83 -15.56 -49.86
C GLU A 26 69.83 -14.68 -48.60
N ILE A 27 69.04 -13.60 -48.60
CA ILE A 27 68.84 -12.73 -47.44
C ILE A 27 68.29 -13.54 -46.26
N CYS A 28 67.27 -14.35 -46.51
CA CYS A 28 66.64 -15.21 -45.49
C CYS A 28 67.63 -16.22 -44.90
N ARG A 29 68.47 -16.84 -45.75
CA ARG A 29 69.53 -17.77 -45.33
C ARG A 29 70.59 -17.08 -44.46
N LYS A 30 71.07 -15.89 -44.87
CA LYS A 30 72.10 -15.12 -44.14
C LYS A 30 71.58 -14.57 -42.81
N ALA A 31 70.35 -14.07 -42.80
CA ALA A 31 69.74 -13.51 -41.59
C ALA A 31 69.13 -14.58 -40.67
N GLY A 32 69.05 -15.84 -41.10
CA GLY A 32 68.46 -16.94 -40.31
C GLY A 32 66.95 -16.76 -40.08
N ILE A 33 66.22 -16.21 -41.05
CA ILE A 33 64.77 -15.99 -40.98
C ILE A 33 64.06 -16.74 -42.11
N SER A 34 62.77 -17.06 -41.93
CA SER A 34 61.97 -17.64 -43.02
C SER A 34 61.56 -16.57 -44.06
N GLN A 35 61.33 -16.99 -45.31
CA GLN A 35 60.79 -16.09 -46.35
C GLN A 35 59.45 -15.46 -45.93
N ALA A 36 58.58 -16.22 -45.24
CA ALA A 36 57.33 -15.69 -44.70
C ALA A 36 57.57 -14.55 -43.69
N THR A 37 58.60 -14.67 -42.84
CA THR A 37 58.99 -13.60 -41.90
C THR A 37 59.47 -12.35 -42.65
N TYR A 38 60.27 -12.53 -43.71
CA TYR A 38 60.74 -11.43 -44.55
C TYR A 38 59.58 -10.67 -45.22
N PHE A 39 58.67 -11.38 -45.89
CA PHE A 39 57.52 -10.74 -46.55
C PHE A 39 56.55 -10.10 -45.56
N ASN A 40 56.37 -10.68 -44.37
CA ASN A 40 55.58 -10.07 -43.30
C ASN A 40 56.21 -8.77 -42.77
N TRP A 41 57.55 -8.73 -42.64
CA TRP A 41 58.25 -7.50 -42.28
C TRP A 41 58.18 -6.48 -43.41
N LYS A 42 58.35 -6.89 -44.67
CA LYS A 42 58.21 -6.01 -45.82
C LYS A 42 56.81 -5.38 -45.86
N LYS A 43 55.76 -6.19 -45.78
CA LYS A 43 54.37 -5.70 -45.73
C LYS A 43 54.12 -4.66 -44.62
N LYS A 44 54.80 -4.80 -43.47
CA LYS A 44 54.55 -3.97 -42.28
C LYS A 44 55.49 -2.77 -42.14
N TYR A 45 56.71 -2.86 -42.65
CA TYR A 45 57.80 -1.92 -42.37
C TYR A 45 58.57 -1.45 -43.60
N ASP A 46 58.19 -1.87 -44.82
CA ASP A 46 58.84 -1.41 -46.04
C ASP A 46 58.76 0.11 -46.18
N GLY A 47 59.87 0.74 -46.57
CA GLY A 47 60.02 2.19 -46.67
C GLY A 47 60.12 2.95 -45.34
N LEU A 48 59.99 2.30 -44.17
CA LEU A 48 60.07 2.99 -42.88
C LEU A 48 61.51 3.06 -42.34
N LEU A 49 61.88 4.23 -41.81
CA LEU A 49 63.10 4.39 -41.02
C LEU A 49 62.98 3.68 -39.67
N PRO A 50 64.09 3.25 -39.04
CA PRO A 50 64.05 2.58 -37.74
C PRO A 50 63.34 3.38 -36.64
N THR A 51 63.39 4.72 -36.68
CA THR A 51 62.68 5.63 -35.77
C THR A 51 61.16 5.58 -35.98
N GLU A 52 60.71 5.53 -37.22
CA GLU A 52 59.30 5.41 -37.61
C GLU A 52 58.75 4.03 -37.26
N MET A 53 59.55 2.97 -37.44
CA MET A 53 59.21 1.61 -36.99
C MET A 53 58.99 1.54 -35.49
N ARG A 54 59.82 2.22 -34.68
CA ARG A 54 59.65 2.31 -33.22
C ARG A 54 58.38 3.06 -32.85
N ARG A 55 58.13 4.23 -33.47
CA ARG A 55 56.90 5.02 -33.24
C ARG A 55 55.65 4.25 -33.60
N LEU A 56 55.66 3.53 -34.73
CA LEU A 56 54.53 2.69 -35.15
C LEU A 56 54.21 1.60 -34.13
N LYS A 57 55.22 0.89 -33.63
CA LYS A 57 55.02 -0.13 -32.58
C LYS A 57 54.50 0.47 -31.28
N GLN A 58 55.00 1.63 -30.87
CA GLN A 58 54.52 2.32 -29.69
C GLN A 58 53.04 2.70 -29.85
N LEU A 59 52.64 3.29 -30.98
CA LEU A 59 51.25 3.62 -31.27
C LEU A 59 50.36 2.37 -31.35
N GLU A 60 50.85 1.26 -31.90
CA GLU A 60 50.13 -0.02 -31.89
C GLU A 60 49.90 -0.54 -30.47
N GLU A 61 50.91 -0.42 -29.59
CA GLU A 61 50.82 -0.82 -28.19
C GLU A 61 49.85 0.08 -27.41
N GLU A 62 49.95 1.40 -27.58
CA GLU A 62 49.05 2.39 -26.97
C GLU A 62 47.61 2.20 -27.45
N ASN A 63 47.41 1.99 -28.75
CA ASN A 63 46.08 1.66 -29.28
C ASN A 63 45.54 0.34 -28.71
N GLY A 64 46.40 -0.67 -28.52
CA GLY A 64 46.04 -1.92 -27.86
C GLY A 64 45.56 -1.68 -26.43
N LYS A 65 46.30 -0.87 -25.67
CA LYS A 65 45.95 -0.46 -24.29
C LYS A 65 44.63 0.33 -24.25
N LEU A 66 44.45 1.29 -25.14
CA LEU A 66 43.22 2.10 -25.23
C LEU A 66 42.00 1.24 -25.59
N LYS A 67 42.12 0.32 -26.55
CA LYS A 67 41.04 -0.60 -26.91
C LYS A 67 40.61 -1.46 -25.72
N LYS A 68 41.59 -1.96 -24.95
CA LYS A 68 41.31 -2.73 -23.72
C LYS A 68 40.57 -1.88 -22.69
N LEU A 69 41.05 -0.67 -22.41
CA LEU A 69 40.42 0.24 -21.45
C LEU A 69 38.99 0.62 -21.87
N VAL A 70 38.75 0.88 -23.17
CA VAL A 70 37.40 1.17 -23.67
C VAL A 70 36.48 -0.04 -23.54
N ALA A 71 36.98 -1.26 -23.78
CA ALA A 71 36.20 -2.47 -23.59
C ALA A 71 35.82 -2.67 -22.11
N ASP A 72 36.79 -2.52 -21.20
CA ASP A 72 36.58 -2.66 -19.76
C ASP A 72 35.57 -1.62 -19.25
N LEU A 73 35.73 -0.33 -19.60
CA LEU A 73 34.78 0.73 -19.21
C LEU A 73 33.39 0.55 -19.84
N SER A 74 33.31 -0.03 -21.04
CA SER A 74 32.03 -0.31 -21.69
C SER A 74 31.29 -1.45 -20.97
N LEU A 75 32.02 -2.47 -20.50
CA LEU A 75 31.48 -3.55 -19.69
C LEU A 75 30.99 -3.02 -18.33
N ASP A 76 31.80 -2.19 -17.65
CA ASP A 76 31.39 -1.56 -16.38
C ASP A 76 30.11 -0.73 -16.56
N LYS A 77 30.02 0.04 -17.65
CA LYS A 77 28.81 0.79 -17.98
C LYS A 77 27.61 -0.14 -18.15
N GLU A 78 27.75 -1.25 -18.89
CA GLU A 78 26.67 -2.21 -19.10
C GLU A 78 26.23 -2.86 -17.77
N MET A 79 27.18 -3.24 -16.91
CA MET A 79 26.89 -3.77 -15.58
C MET A 79 26.11 -2.78 -14.72
N LEU A 80 26.51 -1.51 -14.70
CA LEU A 80 25.79 -0.46 -13.96
C LEU A 80 24.39 -0.21 -14.55
N GLN A 81 24.25 -0.23 -15.88
CA GLN A 81 22.96 -0.10 -16.54
C GLN A 81 22.04 -1.29 -16.24
N ASP A 82 22.55 -2.51 -16.16
CA ASP A 82 21.75 -3.69 -15.80
C ASP A 82 21.16 -3.58 -14.37
N VAL A 83 21.93 -3.05 -13.42
CA VAL A 83 21.40 -2.74 -12.07
C VAL A 83 20.23 -1.76 -12.14
N ILE A 84 20.31 -0.75 -13.01
CA ILE A 84 19.24 0.24 -13.20
C ILE A 84 18.00 -0.42 -13.84
N ARG A 85 18.19 -1.30 -14.84
CA ARG A 85 17.08 -2.03 -15.50
C ARG A 85 16.32 -2.91 -14.52
N ARG A 86 17.05 -3.64 -13.67
CA ARG A 86 16.45 -4.55 -12.68
C ARG A 86 15.70 -3.83 -11.57
N LYS A 87 16.00 -2.56 -11.31
CA LYS A 87 15.37 -1.78 -10.24
C LYS A 87 14.06 -1.12 -10.71
N PRO A 88 12.88 -1.55 -10.23
CA PRO A 88 11.61 -0.93 -10.62
C PRO A 88 11.48 0.47 -10.03
N MET A 89 11.79 1.49 -10.82
CA MET A 89 11.71 2.90 -10.42
C MET A 89 10.57 3.62 -11.12
N LYS A 90 9.78 4.40 -10.36
CA LYS A 90 8.74 5.27 -10.93
C LYS A 90 9.37 6.37 -11.81
N PRO A 91 8.71 6.79 -12.90
CA PRO A 91 9.22 7.85 -13.78
C PRO A 91 9.58 9.15 -13.05
N GLY A 92 8.82 9.53 -12.03
CA GLY A 92 9.12 10.71 -11.21
C GLY A 92 10.47 10.63 -10.49
N ARG A 93 10.84 9.45 -9.95
CA ARG A 93 12.14 9.24 -9.31
C ARG A 93 13.27 9.21 -10.34
N LYS A 94 13.05 8.61 -11.51
CA LYS A 94 14.02 8.64 -12.62
C LYS A 94 14.32 10.06 -13.10
N ARG A 95 13.31 10.94 -13.20
CA ARG A 95 13.52 12.36 -13.50
C ARG A 95 14.43 13.05 -12.49
N MET A 96 14.16 12.86 -11.18
CA MET A 96 15.02 13.44 -10.13
C MET A 96 16.47 12.96 -10.24
N LEU A 97 16.69 11.69 -10.58
CA LEU A 97 18.05 11.15 -10.80
C LEU A 97 18.72 11.78 -12.02
N VAL A 98 17.99 11.95 -13.13
CA VAL A 98 18.51 12.67 -14.30
C VAL A 98 18.87 14.11 -13.94
N ASP A 99 18.02 14.81 -13.18
CA ASP A 99 18.29 16.17 -12.73
C ASP A 99 19.53 16.25 -11.83
N ALA A 100 19.70 15.31 -10.90
CA ALA A 100 20.89 15.22 -10.04
C ALA A 100 22.16 14.96 -10.85
N VAL A 101 22.14 13.99 -11.78
CA VAL A 101 23.28 13.70 -12.66
C VAL A 101 23.62 14.92 -13.53
N ARG A 102 22.60 15.58 -14.07
CA ARG A 102 22.76 16.81 -14.87
C ARG A 102 23.47 17.90 -14.07
N SER A 103 23.06 18.14 -12.82
CA SER A 103 23.63 19.19 -11.97
C SER A 103 25.00 18.85 -11.39
N GLU A 104 25.22 17.60 -10.96
CA GLU A 104 26.47 17.19 -10.33
C GLU A 104 27.59 17.03 -11.36
N TRP A 105 27.27 16.46 -12.52
CA TRP A 105 28.26 16.14 -13.56
C TRP A 105 28.28 17.16 -14.71
N GLN A 106 27.43 18.19 -14.65
CA GLN A 106 27.35 19.27 -15.65
C GLN A 106 27.17 18.74 -17.09
N VAL A 107 26.40 17.66 -17.24
CA VAL A 107 26.13 17.03 -18.54
C VAL A 107 24.78 17.46 -19.10
N SER A 108 24.59 17.32 -20.42
CA SER A 108 23.28 17.57 -21.03
C SER A 108 22.22 16.55 -20.58
N ILE A 109 20.94 16.95 -20.65
CA ILE A 109 19.80 16.06 -20.38
C ILE A 109 19.88 14.79 -21.22
N ARG A 110 20.28 14.93 -22.50
CA ARG A 110 20.45 13.79 -23.42
C ARG A 110 21.48 12.81 -22.86
N ARG A 111 22.67 13.29 -22.50
CA ARG A 111 23.74 12.43 -21.96
C ARG A 111 23.34 11.76 -20.65
N ALA A 112 22.68 12.48 -19.75
CA ALA A 112 22.19 11.93 -18.48
C ALA A 112 21.10 10.87 -18.68
N CYS A 113 20.15 11.11 -19.60
CA CYS A 113 19.11 10.16 -19.97
C CYS A 113 19.68 8.88 -20.60
N ASP A 114 20.65 9.01 -21.51
CA ASP A 114 21.30 7.87 -22.16
C ASP A 114 22.11 7.03 -21.16
N ALA A 115 22.76 7.67 -20.18
CA ALA A 115 23.49 6.97 -19.11
C ALA A 115 22.55 6.19 -18.19
N LEU A 116 21.40 6.77 -17.83
CA LEU A 116 20.44 6.19 -16.89
C LEU A 116 19.32 5.36 -17.55
N GLU A 117 19.39 5.14 -18.86
CA GLU A 117 18.38 4.44 -19.67
C GLU A 117 16.97 4.96 -19.41
N PHE A 118 16.83 6.28 -19.50
CA PHE A 118 15.55 6.94 -19.33
C PHE A 118 15.12 7.64 -20.60
N ASP A 119 13.90 7.36 -21.04
CA ASP A 119 13.37 7.97 -22.24
C ASP A 119 13.18 9.50 -22.07
N ARG A 120 13.71 10.26 -23.02
CA ARG A 120 13.69 11.73 -23.01
C ARG A 120 12.27 12.28 -23.10
N SER A 121 11.37 11.63 -23.83
CA SER A 121 9.97 12.08 -23.91
C SER A 121 9.28 11.99 -22.54
N THR A 122 9.57 10.92 -21.80
CA THR A 122 9.08 10.70 -20.43
C THR A 122 9.70 11.66 -19.41
N TYR A 123 10.95 12.09 -19.63
CA TYR A 123 11.59 13.15 -18.87
C TYR A 123 10.89 14.50 -19.06
N HIS A 124 10.67 14.91 -20.32
CA HIS A 124 10.03 16.18 -20.64
C HIS A 124 8.52 16.20 -20.39
N TYR A 125 7.89 15.03 -20.25
CA TYR A 125 6.45 14.94 -20.02
C TYR A 125 6.03 15.65 -18.73
N LYS A 126 5.25 16.73 -18.90
CA LYS A 126 4.50 17.39 -17.84
C LYS A 126 3.05 16.92 -17.86
N SER A 127 2.56 16.44 -16.72
CA SER A 127 1.17 15.98 -16.57
C SER A 127 0.19 17.12 -16.80
N ARG A 128 -0.70 16.99 -17.80
CA ARG A 128 -1.74 17.97 -18.14
C ARG A 128 -3.05 17.77 -17.37
N ARG A 129 -3.00 17.15 -16.18
CA ARG A 129 -4.21 16.78 -15.42
C ARG A 129 -4.84 18.01 -14.78
N PRO A 130 -6.18 18.14 -14.78
CA PRO A 130 -6.87 19.23 -14.10
C PRO A 130 -6.58 19.23 -12.59
N GLY A 131 -6.70 20.40 -11.97
CA GLY A 131 -6.27 20.69 -10.60
C GLY A 131 -6.70 19.63 -9.58
N GLN A 132 -5.71 19.02 -8.92
CA GLN A 132 -5.90 18.02 -7.86
C GLN A 132 -6.29 18.65 -6.51
N ALA A 133 -6.09 19.97 -6.38
CA ALA A 133 -6.19 20.71 -5.12
C ALA A 133 -7.56 20.63 -4.44
N ALA A 134 -8.67 20.84 -5.18
CA ALA A 134 -10.01 20.78 -4.60
C ALA A 134 -10.34 19.38 -4.05
N LEU A 135 -9.94 18.33 -4.77
CA LEU A 135 -10.16 16.95 -4.33
C LEU A 135 -9.27 16.58 -3.14
N GLU A 136 -8.01 17.04 -3.12
CA GLU A 136 -7.12 16.89 -1.98
C GLU A 136 -7.68 17.57 -0.73
N GLN A 137 -8.12 18.82 -0.87
CA GLN A 137 -8.71 19.58 0.21
C GLN A 137 -9.95 18.88 0.76
N LYS A 138 -10.82 18.38 -0.13
CA LYS A 138 -12.01 17.66 0.30
C LYS A 138 -11.69 16.35 1.01
N ILE A 139 -10.69 15.60 0.54
CA ILE A 139 -10.20 14.39 1.23
C ILE A 139 -9.69 14.75 2.64
N LYS A 140 -8.94 15.86 2.79
CA LYS A 140 -8.45 16.33 4.09
C LYS A 140 -9.59 16.70 5.03
N GLU A 141 -10.58 17.45 4.56
CA GLU A 141 -11.77 17.81 5.35
C GLU A 141 -12.49 16.57 5.90
N ILE A 142 -12.78 15.60 5.04
CA ILE A 142 -13.43 14.34 5.45
C ILE A 142 -12.58 13.60 6.49
N CYS A 143 -11.26 13.53 6.29
CA CYS A 143 -10.37 12.81 7.20
C CYS A 143 -10.15 13.55 8.52
N HIS A 144 -10.22 14.88 8.54
CA HIS A 144 -10.14 15.68 9.75
C HIS A 144 -11.36 15.40 10.65
N VAL A 145 -12.54 15.39 10.06
CA VAL A 145 -13.79 15.12 10.78
C VAL A 145 -13.94 13.63 11.13
N ARG A 146 -13.41 12.72 10.30
CA ARG A 146 -13.53 11.26 10.43
C ARG A 146 -12.16 10.58 10.37
N ILE A 147 -11.34 10.84 11.39
CA ILE A 147 -9.93 10.40 11.48
C ILE A 147 -9.72 8.90 11.22
N ARG A 148 -10.69 8.05 11.59
CA ARG A 148 -10.59 6.59 11.45
C ARG A 148 -11.08 6.05 10.09
N TYR A 149 -11.36 6.92 9.12
CA TYR A 149 -11.85 6.49 7.81
C TYR A 149 -10.71 6.16 6.88
N GLY A 150 -10.72 4.92 6.36
CA GLY A 150 -9.86 4.51 5.26
C GLY A 150 -10.36 5.06 3.91
N TYR A 151 -9.49 5.08 2.91
CA TYR A 151 -9.77 5.62 1.57
C TYR A 151 -11.08 5.12 0.93
N ARG A 152 -11.51 3.89 1.22
CA ARG A 152 -12.77 3.33 0.69
C ARG A 152 -14.00 4.09 1.19
N ARG A 153 -14.03 4.43 2.48
CA ARG A 153 -15.15 5.19 3.06
C ARG A 153 -15.11 6.65 2.63
N VAL A 154 -13.91 7.25 2.60
CA VAL A 154 -13.72 8.59 2.03
C VAL A 154 -14.24 8.64 0.60
N HIS A 155 -13.95 7.62 -0.21
CA HIS A 155 -14.46 7.53 -1.58
C HIS A 155 -16.00 7.48 -1.65
N VAL A 156 -16.66 6.74 -0.76
CA VAL A 156 -18.13 6.72 -0.70
C VAL A 156 -18.69 8.11 -0.41
N LEU A 157 -18.11 8.84 0.56
CA LEU A 157 -18.55 10.19 0.91
C LEU A 157 -18.37 11.15 -0.27
N LEU A 158 -17.20 11.11 -0.92
CA LEU A 158 -16.96 11.87 -2.16
C LEU A 158 -17.98 11.54 -3.25
N ARG A 159 -18.36 10.26 -3.42
CA ARG A 159 -19.38 9.88 -4.40
C ARG A 159 -20.76 10.46 -4.07
N ARG A 160 -21.13 10.52 -2.79
CA ARG A 160 -22.39 11.14 -2.34
C ARG A 160 -22.42 12.65 -2.59
N GLU A 161 -21.28 13.31 -2.48
CA GLU A 161 -21.12 14.74 -2.81
C GLU A 161 -20.97 15.02 -4.32
N GLY A 162 -21.15 13.99 -5.18
CA GLY A 162 -21.17 14.17 -6.63
C GLY A 162 -19.82 14.03 -7.34
N TRP A 163 -18.73 13.69 -6.64
CA TRP A 163 -17.42 13.52 -7.26
C TRP A 163 -17.38 12.29 -8.20
N ARG A 164 -17.09 12.50 -9.49
CA ARG A 164 -17.19 11.45 -10.53
C ARG A 164 -15.88 10.71 -10.87
N HIS A 165 -14.89 10.68 -9.99
CA HIS A 165 -13.64 9.92 -10.24
C HIS A 165 -13.70 8.49 -9.70
N GLY A 166 -12.83 7.61 -10.21
CA GLY A 166 -12.71 6.24 -9.73
C GLY A 166 -11.97 6.12 -8.38
N GLN A 167 -12.28 5.06 -7.62
CA GLN A 167 -11.71 4.81 -6.29
C GLN A 167 -10.16 4.78 -6.26
N ASN A 168 -9.53 4.33 -7.34
CA ASN A 168 -8.07 4.33 -7.46
C ASN A 168 -7.46 5.74 -7.37
N LYS A 169 -8.17 6.77 -7.84
CA LYS A 169 -7.74 8.16 -7.70
C LYS A 169 -7.80 8.60 -6.24
N THR A 170 -8.91 8.33 -5.52
CA THR A 170 -9.00 8.59 -4.08
C THR A 170 -7.89 7.86 -3.32
N ARG A 171 -7.65 6.58 -3.61
CA ARG A 171 -6.58 5.79 -2.98
C ARG A 171 -5.21 6.41 -3.20
N ARG A 172 -4.90 6.86 -4.42
CA ARG A 172 -3.62 7.48 -4.75
C ARG A 172 -3.42 8.77 -3.94
N ILE A 173 -4.38 9.68 -3.99
CA ILE A 173 -4.31 10.97 -3.28
C ILE A 173 -4.20 10.76 -1.78
N TYR A 174 -5.02 9.87 -1.22
CA TYR A 174 -4.98 9.51 0.20
C TYR A 174 -3.61 8.98 0.65
N ARG A 175 -2.90 8.25 -0.23
CA ARG A 175 -1.53 7.78 0.02
C ARG A 175 -0.49 8.89 -0.10
N GLU A 176 -0.63 9.75 -1.11
CA GLU A 176 0.23 10.93 -1.32
C GLU A 176 0.15 11.91 -0.14
N LEU A 177 -1.04 12.05 0.45
CA LEU A 177 -1.28 12.87 1.66
C LEU A 177 -0.84 12.19 2.97
N GLY A 178 -0.30 10.97 2.93
CA GLY A 178 0.16 10.28 4.14
C GLY A 178 -0.96 9.84 5.11
N LEU A 179 -2.23 9.85 4.69
CA LEU A 179 -3.40 9.60 5.55
C LEU A 179 -3.60 8.12 5.89
N GLN A 180 -2.62 7.26 5.63
CA GLN A 180 -2.76 5.82 5.83
C GLN A 180 -2.95 5.49 7.32
N LEU A 181 -4.10 4.90 7.64
CA LEU A 181 -4.33 4.33 8.97
C LEU A 181 -3.28 3.23 9.22
N ARG A 182 -2.58 3.33 10.35
CA ARG A 182 -1.69 2.25 10.80
C ARG A 182 -2.50 0.97 10.92
N SER A 183 -2.12 -0.05 10.16
CA SER A 183 -2.70 -1.38 10.33
C SER A 183 -2.29 -1.90 11.70
N LYS A 184 -3.24 -2.29 12.53
CA LYS A 184 -2.91 -3.26 13.59
C LYS A 184 -2.49 -4.55 12.88
N THR A 185 -1.43 -5.19 13.37
CA THR A 185 -1.04 -6.52 12.88
C THR A 185 -2.26 -7.43 13.01
N PRO A 186 -2.72 -8.10 11.94
CA PRO A 186 -3.86 -8.98 12.06
C PRO A 186 -3.50 -10.08 13.06
N LYS A 187 -4.27 -10.17 14.16
CA LYS A 187 -4.18 -11.34 15.04
C LYS A 187 -4.51 -12.58 14.19
N ARG A 188 -3.74 -13.64 14.43
CA ARG A 188 -3.76 -14.94 13.73
C ARG A 188 -5.19 -15.34 13.34
N ARG A 189 -5.46 -15.53 12.04
CA ARG A 189 -6.76 -15.97 11.54
C ARG A 189 -6.94 -17.46 11.85
N VAL A 190 -7.56 -17.77 12.99
CA VAL A 190 -8.03 -19.12 13.29
C VAL A 190 -9.38 -19.29 12.58
N LYS A 191 -9.51 -20.29 11.71
CA LYS A 191 -10.82 -20.69 11.14
C LYS A 191 -11.67 -21.26 12.28
N ALA A 192 -12.52 -20.45 12.88
CA ALA A 192 -13.55 -20.93 13.78
C ALA A 192 -14.72 -21.48 12.96
N LYS A 193 -15.17 -22.71 13.26
CA LYS A 193 -16.40 -23.27 12.69
C LYS A 193 -17.59 -22.41 13.14
N LEU A 194 -18.37 -21.93 12.18
CA LEU A 194 -19.67 -21.32 12.43
C LEU A 194 -20.64 -22.39 12.94
N ARG A 195 -21.68 -21.97 13.67
CA ARG A 195 -22.79 -22.87 14.03
C ARG A 195 -23.68 -23.05 12.80
N ASP A 196 -23.78 -24.28 12.29
CA ASP A 196 -24.53 -24.59 11.06
C ASP A 196 -26.03 -24.27 11.18
N ASP A 197 -26.59 -24.31 12.39
CA ASP A 197 -28.02 -24.13 12.65
C ASP A 197 -28.47 -22.66 12.70
N ARG A 198 -27.56 -21.68 12.63
CA ARG A 198 -27.93 -20.26 12.72
C ARG A 198 -28.26 -19.69 11.35
N ARG A 199 -29.52 -19.32 11.17
CA ARG A 199 -29.97 -18.56 10.00
C ARG A 199 -29.56 -17.08 10.15
N PRO A 200 -29.08 -16.44 9.06
CA PRO A 200 -28.91 -14.99 9.06
C PRO A 200 -30.28 -14.32 9.18
N ALA A 201 -30.36 -13.25 9.95
CA ALA A 201 -31.57 -12.44 10.01
C ALA A 201 -31.91 -11.90 8.61
N THR A 202 -33.19 -11.95 8.27
CA THR A 202 -33.75 -11.59 6.97
C THR A 202 -34.50 -10.26 7.00
N ARG A 203 -34.89 -9.79 8.19
CA ARG A 203 -35.59 -8.51 8.38
C ARG A 203 -35.12 -7.78 9.64
N SER A 204 -35.43 -6.48 9.68
CA SER A 204 -35.26 -5.63 10.87
C SER A 204 -35.99 -6.22 12.08
N ASN A 205 -35.37 -6.12 13.25
CA ASN A 205 -35.86 -6.64 14.53
C ASN A 205 -36.11 -8.15 14.55
N GLU A 206 -35.51 -8.93 13.66
CA GLU A 206 -35.54 -10.39 13.79
C GLU A 206 -34.54 -10.85 14.85
N THR A 207 -33.30 -10.36 14.76
CA THR A 207 -32.27 -10.72 15.73
C THR A 207 -31.41 -9.53 16.07
N TRP A 208 -31.41 -9.18 17.35
CA TRP A 208 -30.46 -8.25 17.93
C TRP A 208 -29.28 -9.01 18.53
N ALA A 209 -28.16 -8.32 18.63
CA ALA A 209 -27.01 -8.76 19.37
C ALA A 209 -26.66 -7.68 20.39
N MET A 210 -26.31 -8.10 21.61
CA MET A 210 -25.89 -7.19 22.66
C MET A 210 -24.61 -7.66 23.35
N ASP A 211 -23.89 -6.71 23.96
CA ASP A 211 -22.64 -6.93 24.68
C ASP A 211 -22.32 -5.73 25.58
N PHE A 212 -21.32 -5.86 26.45
CA PHE A 212 -20.76 -4.77 27.24
C PHE A 212 -19.37 -4.36 26.77
N VAL A 213 -19.23 -3.05 26.51
CA VAL A 213 -17.93 -2.44 26.27
C VAL A 213 -17.45 -1.68 27.51
N HIS A 214 -16.22 -1.94 27.92
CA HIS A 214 -15.59 -1.28 29.06
C HIS A 214 -14.70 -0.11 28.62
N ASP A 215 -14.74 0.99 29.35
CA ASP A 215 -13.85 2.14 29.19
C ASP A 215 -13.63 2.83 30.54
N GLN A 216 -13.05 4.02 30.54
CA GLN A 216 -12.87 4.83 31.74
C GLN A 216 -13.04 6.32 31.45
N LEU A 217 -13.47 7.07 32.47
CA LEU A 217 -13.41 8.53 32.44
C LEU A 217 -11.95 9.01 32.45
N ALA A 218 -11.73 10.27 32.10
CA ALA A 218 -10.44 10.93 32.22
C ALA A 218 -9.90 10.90 33.67
N THR A 219 -10.80 10.82 34.66
CA THR A 219 -10.49 10.68 36.08
C THR A 219 -10.17 9.24 36.52
N GLY A 220 -10.19 8.27 35.61
CA GLY A 220 -9.90 6.86 35.88
C GLY A 220 -11.09 6.02 36.38
N HIS A 221 -12.26 6.64 36.61
CA HIS A 221 -13.47 5.91 36.99
C HIS A 221 -13.92 4.99 35.85
N LYS A 222 -14.17 3.71 36.17
CA LYS A 222 -14.60 2.70 35.18
C LYS A 222 -15.97 3.05 34.63
N LEU A 223 -16.09 2.96 33.31
CA LEU A 223 -17.31 3.16 32.54
C LEU A 223 -17.67 1.86 31.83
N ARG A 224 -18.95 1.49 31.83
CA ARG A 224 -19.49 0.37 31.07
C ARG A 224 -20.53 0.89 30.10
N VAL A 225 -20.56 0.33 28.89
CA VAL A 225 -21.53 0.70 27.86
C VAL A 225 -22.24 -0.55 27.40
N LEU A 226 -23.56 -0.63 27.62
CA LEU A 226 -24.39 -1.65 26.99
C LEU A 226 -24.53 -1.29 25.51
N THR A 227 -24.13 -2.22 24.64
CA THR A 227 -24.21 -2.06 23.20
C THR A 227 -25.28 -2.98 22.63
N ILE A 228 -26.12 -2.46 21.74
CA ILE A 228 -27.16 -3.23 21.04
C ILE A 228 -27.05 -2.94 19.55
N VAL A 229 -27.08 -3.98 18.72
CA VAL A 229 -27.09 -3.87 17.26
C VAL A 229 -28.03 -4.87 16.63
N ASP A 230 -28.79 -4.43 15.64
CA ASP A 230 -29.58 -5.28 14.76
C ASP A 230 -28.65 -6.00 13.76
N THR A 231 -28.80 -7.33 13.67
CA THR A 231 -27.91 -8.15 12.86
C THR A 231 -28.23 -8.15 11.36
N PHE A 232 -29.39 -7.65 10.96
CA PHE A 232 -29.82 -7.43 9.58
C PHE A 232 -29.46 -6.00 9.12
N SER A 233 -30.08 -4.98 9.72
CA SER A 233 -30.00 -3.58 9.27
C SER A 233 -28.69 -2.90 9.68
N ARG A 234 -27.96 -3.49 10.64
CA ARG A 234 -26.81 -2.87 11.34
C ARG A 234 -27.20 -1.71 12.24
N PHE A 235 -28.49 -1.40 12.38
CA PHE A 235 -28.98 -0.33 13.22
C PHE A 235 -28.61 -0.59 14.68
N SER A 236 -28.26 0.46 15.43
CA SER A 236 -28.01 0.35 16.86
C SER A 236 -29.19 0.94 17.63
N PRO A 237 -30.07 0.11 18.21
CA PRO A 237 -31.22 0.58 19.00
C PRO A 237 -30.78 1.43 20.19
N ALA A 238 -29.75 0.98 20.91
CA ALA A 238 -29.25 1.70 22.07
C ALA A 238 -27.73 1.53 22.26
N LEU A 239 -27.15 2.59 22.82
CA LEU A 239 -25.83 2.62 23.43
C LEU A 239 -25.95 3.32 24.77
N ALA A 240 -25.88 2.58 25.87
CA ALA A 240 -26.15 3.10 27.20
C ALA A 240 -24.89 3.05 28.07
N PRO A 241 -24.20 4.17 28.31
CA PRO A 241 -23.11 4.23 29.27
C PRO A 241 -23.65 4.38 30.71
N ARG A 242 -23.07 3.60 31.64
CA ARG A 242 -23.27 3.66 33.10
C ARG A 242 -21.99 3.23 33.83
N PHE A 243 -21.88 3.51 35.13
CA PHE A 243 -20.77 3.02 35.95
C PHE A 243 -20.93 1.54 36.32
N THR A 244 -22.15 1.13 36.64
CA THR A 244 -22.54 -0.24 36.99
C THR A 244 -23.82 -0.62 36.24
N PHE A 245 -24.03 -1.91 36.08
CA PHE A 245 -25.24 -2.48 35.47
C PHE A 245 -25.78 -3.60 36.33
N ARG A 246 -27.08 -3.55 36.61
CA ARG A 246 -27.90 -4.64 37.15
C ARG A 246 -28.84 -5.17 36.05
N GLY A 247 -29.46 -6.32 36.27
CA GLY A 247 -30.45 -6.88 35.34
C GLY A 247 -31.59 -5.91 35.01
N THR A 248 -32.13 -5.25 36.04
CA THR A 248 -33.16 -4.19 35.90
C THR A 248 -32.75 -3.05 34.98
N ASP A 249 -31.48 -2.67 35.01
CA ASP A 249 -30.96 -1.57 34.19
C ASP A 249 -30.91 -1.95 32.70
N VAL A 250 -30.59 -3.21 32.41
CA VAL A 250 -30.62 -3.76 31.05
C VAL A 250 -32.05 -3.77 30.53
N VAL A 251 -33.00 -4.21 31.36
CA VAL A 251 -34.43 -4.22 31.03
C VAL A 251 -34.95 -2.80 30.75
N GLU A 252 -34.57 -1.80 31.54
CA GLU A 252 -34.96 -0.40 31.33
C GLU A 252 -34.49 0.12 29.95
N VAL A 253 -33.23 -0.17 29.59
CA VAL A 253 -32.66 0.23 28.29
C VAL A 253 -33.36 -0.48 27.14
N LEU A 254 -33.64 -1.78 27.30
CA LEU A 254 -34.35 -2.59 26.30
C LEU A 254 -35.78 -2.11 26.09
N GLU A 255 -36.53 -1.85 27.16
CA GLU A 255 -37.88 -1.31 27.09
C GLU A 255 -37.92 0.02 26.33
N ARG A 256 -37.01 0.95 26.66
CA ARG A 256 -36.93 2.23 25.95
C ARG A 256 -36.62 2.03 24.47
N ALA A 257 -35.64 1.19 24.14
CA ALA A 257 -35.27 0.93 22.75
C ALA A 257 -36.41 0.25 21.98
N CYS A 258 -37.05 -0.77 22.56
CA CYS A 258 -38.13 -1.51 21.91
C CYS A 258 -39.38 -0.65 21.69
N LYS A 259 -39.65 0.34 22.54
CA LYS A 259 -40.73 1.31 22.32
C LYS A 259 -40.53 2.15 21.07
N GLU A 260 -39.28 2.50 20.74
CA GLU A 260 -38.97 3.32 19.57
C GLU A 260 -38.90 2.51 18.28
N VAL A 261 -38.28 1.33 18.33
CA VAL A 261 -37.96 0.56 17.11
C VAL A 261 -38.70 -0.75 16.96
N GLY A 262 -39.47 -1.18 17.96
CA GLY A 262 -40.13 -2.48 18.03
C GLY A 262 -39.30 -3.54 18.76
N PHE A 263 -39.96 -4.64 19.14
CA PHE A 263 -39.34 -5.74 19.88
C PHE A 263 -38.63 -6.73 18.93
N PRO A 264 -37.44 -7.23 19.30
CA PRO A 264 -36.78 -8.27 18.54
C PRO A 264 -37.41 -9.65 18.78
N ALA A 265 -37.38 -10.54 17.79
CA ALA A 265 -37.78 -11.94 18.03
C ALA A 265 -36.71 -12.69 18.85
N THR A 266 -35.43 -12.37 18.65
CA THR A 266 -34.32 -13.02 19.37
C THR A 266 -33.24 -12.00 19.73
N ILE A 267 -32.63 -12.16 20.90
CA ILE A 267 -31.46 -11.41 21.32
C ILE A 267 -30.30 -12.37 21.55
N ARG A 268 -29.17 -12.11 20.89
CA ARG A 268 -27.92 -12.82 21.11
C ARG A 268 -27.10 -12.12 22.19
N VAL A 269 -26.75 -12.88 23.22
CA VAL A 269 -26.02 -12.43 24.41
C VAL A 269 -24.82 -13.34 24.67
N ASP A 270 -23.80 -12.81 25.33
CA ASP A 270 -22.80 -13.65 25.97
C ASP A 270 -23.29 -14.16 27.33
N GLN A 271 -22.52 -15.07 27.95
CA GLN A 271 -22.88 -15.61 29.26
C GLN A 271 -22.41 -14.71 30.42
N GLY A 272 -22.32 -13.40 30.20
CA GLY A 272 -22.04 -12.44 31.27
C GLY A 272 -23.08 -12.55 32.38
N SER A 273 -22.65 -12.44 33.64
CA SER A 273 -23.52 -12.54 34.83
C SER A 273 -24.72 -11.59 34.80
N GLU A 274 -24.59 -10.46 34.10
CA GLU A 274 -25.60 -9.44 33.94
C GLU A 274 -26.72 -9.86 33.00
N PHE A 275 -26.42 -10.72 32.01
CA PHE A 275 -27.40 -11.26 31.07
C PHE A 275 -28.04 -12.55 31.57
N VAL A 276 -27.42 -13.23 32.54
CA VAL A 276 -28.01 -14.39 33.23
C VAL A 276 -28.75 -13.93 34.50
N SER A 277 -29.50 -12.83 34.39
CA SER A 277 -30.27 -12.27 35.51
C SER A 277 -31.74 -12.62 35.40
N ARG A 278 -32.36 -12.96 36.55
CA ARG A 278 -33.79 -13.30 36.63
C ARG A 278 -34.70 -12.24 36.02
N ASP A 279 -34.33 -10.96 36.17
CA ASP A 279 -35.11 -9.84 35.65
C ASP A 279 -35.11 -9.81 34.11
N LEU A 280 -33.97 -10.10 33.48
CA LEU A 280 -33.88 -10.15 32.01
C LEU A 280 -34.61 -11.36 31.44
N ASP A 281 -34.49 -12.53 32.09
CA ASP A 281 -35.22 -13.74 31.68
C ASP A 281 -36.74 -13.54 31.79
N LEU A 282 -37.21 -12.92 32.89
CA LEU A 282 -38.62 -12.60 33.08
C LEU A 282 -39.12 -11.61 32.03
N TRP A 283 -38.34 -10.55 31.74
CA TRP A 283 -38.68 -9.60 30.70
C TRP A 283 -38.77 -10.27 29.32
N ALA A 284 -37.79 -11.11 28.98
CA ALA A 284 -37.76 -11.80 27.71
C ALA A 284 -38.97 -12.73 27.54
N TYR A 285 -39.32 -13.49 28.60
CA TYR A 285 -40.52 -14.31 28.64
C TYR A 285 -41.80 -13.48 28.45
N GLN A 286 -41.96 -12.37 29.19
CA GLN A 286 -43.14 -11.50 29.11
C GLN A 286 -43.31 -10.84 27.74
N ARG A 287 -42.21 -10.55 27.05
CA ARG A 287 -42.21 -9.91 25.73
C ARG A 287 -42.14 -10.89 24.57
N GLY A 288 -42.11 -12.20 24.83
CA GLY A 288 -41.97 -13.23 23.79
C GLY A 288 -40.63 -13.18 23.03
N VAL A 289 -39.59 -12.67 23.69
CA VAL A 289 -38.23 -12.54 23.12
C VAL A 289 -37.42 -13.77 23.51
N THR A 290 -36.78 -14.41 22.53
CA THR A 290 -35.87 -15.53 22.82
C THR A 290 -34.46 -15.03 23.12
N LEU A 291 -33.87 -15.42 24.25
CA LEU A 291 -32.45 -15.16 24.55
C LEU A 291 -31.58 -16.32 24.02
N ASP A 292 -30.73 -16.05 23.03
CA ASP A 292 -29.76 -16.99 22.44
C ASP A 292 -28.36 -16.73 23.02
N PHE A 293 -28.02 -17.45 24.08
CA PHE A 293 -26.71 -17.37 24.73
C PHE A 293 -25.61 -18.00 23.87
N SER A 294 -24.52 -17.26 23.66
CA SER A 294 -23.33 -17.77 22.99
C SER A 294 -22.64 -18.88 23.79
N ARG A 295 -21.97 -19.80 23.09
CA ARG A 295 -21.26 -20.90 23.74
C ARG A 295 -19.95 -20.40 24.37
N PRO A 296 -19.56 -20.92 25.55
CA PRO A 296 -18.27 -20.60 26.16
C PRO A 296 -17.11 -20.79 25.17
N GLY A 297 -16.24 -19.79 25.07
CA GLY A 297 -15.03 -19.85 24.23
C GLY A 297 -15.27 -19.76 22.71
N LYS A 298 -16.45 -19.32 22.24
CA LYS A 298 -16.76 -19.13 20.80
C LYS A 298 -17.12 -17.68 20.44
N PRO A 299 -16.14 -16.76 20.31
CA PRO A 299 -16.39 -15.35 19.97
C PRO A 299 -17.11 -15.13 18.64
N THR A 300 -17.07 -16.09 17.72
CA THR A 300 -17.77 -16.01 16.43
C THR A 300 -19.29 -16.04 16.58
N ASP A 301 -19.82 -16.57 17.68
CA ASP A 301 -21.24 -16.64 17.91
C ASP A 301 -21.87 -15.23 18.08
N ASN A 302 -21.06 -14.20 18.36
CA ASN A 302 -21.48 -12.80 18.43
C ASN A 302 -20.69 -11.87 17.48
N ALA A 303 -20.29 -12.36 16.29
CA ALA A 303 -19.42 -11.61 15.38
C ALA A 303 -19.95 -10.22 14.96
N PHE A 304 -21.27 -10.01 14.95
CA PHE A 304 -21.87 -8.72 14.59
C PHE A 304 -21.65 -7.66 15.67
N ILE A 305 -21.85 -8.01 16.95
CA ILE A 305 -21.57 -7.07 18.05
C ILE A 305 -20.08 -6.80 18.14
N GLU A 306 -19.22 -7.79 17.91
CA GLU A 306 -17.77 -7.61 17.91
C GLU A 306 -17.31 -6.60 16.84
N ALA A 307 -17.85 -6.73 15.63
CA ALA A 307 -17.59 -5.77 14.56
C ALA A 307 -18.15 -4.37 14.88
N PHE A 308 -19.29 -4.29 15.58
CA PHE A 308 -19.87 -3.03 16.05
C PHE A 308 -19.01 -2.39 17.14
N ASN A 309 -18.68 -3.13 18.20
CA ASN A 309 -17.85 -2.72 19.33
C ASN A 309 -16.45 -2.29 18.87
N GLY A 310 -15.86 -2.96 17.88
CA GLY A 310 -14.61 -2.54 17.27
C GLY A 310 -14.69 -1.17 16.59
N ARG A 311 -15.81 -0.85 15.92
CA ARG A 311 -16.05 0.48 15.32
C ARG A 311 -16.34 1.52 16.38
N PHE A 312 -17.23 1.21 17.32
CA PHE A 312 -17.57 2.08 18.44
C PHE A 312 -16.32 2.48 19.23
N ARG A 313 -15.46 1.51 19.55
CA ARG A 313 -14.19 1.80 20.22
C ARG A 313 -13.26 2.67 19.36
N ALA A 314 -13.09 2.34 18.08
CA ALA A 314 -12.16 3.09 17.24
C ALA A 314 -12.63 4.54 16.97
N GLU A 315 -13.93 4.73 16.71
CA GLU A 315 -14.53 5.94 16.18
C GLU A 315 -15.17 6.84 17.26
N CYS A 316 -15.56 6.29 18.42
CA CYS A 316 -16.10 7.04 19.54
C CYS A 316 -15.15 7.02 20.74
N LEU A 317 -14.98 5.87 21.39
CA LEU A 317 -14.29 5.77 22.68
C LEU A 317 -12.84 6.28 22.60
N ASN A 318 -12.05 5.80 21.63
CA ASN A 318 -10.66 6.22 21.45
C ASN A 318 -10.50 7.63 20.86
N ALA A 319 -11.61 8.28 20.47
CA ALA A 319 -11.60 9.61 19.85
C ALA A 319 -12.00 10.72 20.84
N HIS A 320 -12.50 10.37 22.02
CA HIS A 320 -13.00 11.33 23.00
C HIS A 320 -12.46 11.03 24.39
N TRP A 321 -12.21 12.07 25.17
CA TRP A 321 -12.11 11.95 26.63
C TRP A 321 -13.48 12.17 27.25
N PHE A 322 -13.85 11.32 28.21
CA PHE A 322 -15.10 11.43 28.95
C PHE A 322 -14.82 12.06 30.31
N LEU A 323 -15.42 13.22 30.58
CA LEU A 323 -15.21 13.97 31.82
C LEU A 323 -16.19 13.55 32.94
N SER A 324 -17.39 13.10 32.54
CA SER A 324 -18.45 12.64 33.45
C SER A 324 -19.32 11.59 32.77
N LEU A 325 -20.22 10.96 33.53
CA LEU A 325 -21.20 10.04 32.96
C LEU A 325 -22.16 10.76 31.98
N ALA A 326 -22.60 11.97 32.30
CA ALA A 326 -23.48 12.76 31.44
C ALA A 326 -22.78 13.12 30.11
N ASP A 327 -21.50 13.51 30.18
CA ASP A 327 -20.67 13.76 29.00
C ASP A 327 -20.49 12.49 28.14
N ALA A 328 -20.27 11.34 28.79
CA ALA A 328 -20.25 10.05 28.09
C ALA A 328 -21.58 9.74 27.40
N GLN A 329 -22.71 9.91 28.08
CA GLN A 329 -24.05 9.70 27.51
C GLN A 329 -24.27 10.56 26.27
N GLN A 330 -23.92 11.85 26.33
CA GLN A 330 -24.07 12.77 25.21
C GLN A 330 -23.20 12.39 24.00
N LYS A 331 -21.91 12.13 24.21
CA LYS A 331 -20.96 11.78 23.14
C LYS A 331 -21.30 10.44 22.50
N VAL A 332 -21.68 9.46 23.30
CA VAL A 332 -22.07 8.13 22.85
C VAL A 332 -23.38 8.19 22.04
N GLU A 333 -24.37 8.96 22.49
CA GLU A 333 -25.62 9.15 21.74
C GLU A 333 -25.38 9.89 20.42
N THR A 334 -24.55 10.94 20.43
CA THR A 334 -24.15 11.66 19.21
C THR A 334 -23.51 10.73 18.20
N TRP A 335 -22.63 9.83 18.66
CA TRP A 335 -22.03 8.82 17.80
C TRP A 335 -23.04 7.79 17.31
N ARG A 336 -23.99 7.36 18.15
CA ARG A 336 -25.06 6.41 17.77
C ARG A 336 -25.91 6.96 16.64
N ARG A 337 -26.36 8.22 16.75
CA ARG A 337 -27.12 8.91 15.69
C ARG A 337 -26.33 8.98 14.39
N TYR A 338 -25.10 9.45 14.45
CA TYR A 338 -24.20 9.45 13.29
C TYR A 338 -24.04 8.05 12.67
N TYR A 339 -23.85 7.03 13.50
CA TYR A 339 -23.67 5.64 13.08
C TYR A 339 -24.92 5.10 12.35
N ASN A 340 -26.12 5.48 12.80
CA ASN A 340 -27.40 5.05 12.25
C ASN A 340 -27.87 5.87 11.04
N GLU A 341 -27.61 7.18 11.02
CA GLU A 341 -28.24 8.11 10.07
C GLU A 341 -27.33 8.47 8.90
N GLU A 342 -26.02 8.52 9.11
CA GLU A 342 -25.09 9.06 8.10
C GLU A 342 -24.03 8.05 7.65
N ARG A 343 -23.50 7.29 8.62
CA ARG A 343 -22.30 6.45 8.45
C ARG A 343 -22.48 5.42 7.34
N PRO A 344 -21.60 5.35 6.32
CA PRO A 344 -21.67 4.33 5.28
C PRO A 344 -21.19 2.96 5.79
N HIS A 345 -21.99 1.92 5.53
CA HIS A 345 -21.66 0.53 5.89
C HIS A 345 -21.54 -0.38 4.68
N GLY A 346 -20.33 -0.90 4.43
CA GLY A 346 -20.08 -1.75 3.26
C GLY A 346 -20.90 -3.04 3.23
N ALA A 347 -21.27 -3.59 4.39
CA ALA A 347 -22.09 -4.80 4.49
C ALA A 347 -23.54 -4.61 4.01
N ILE A 348 -24.02 -3.37 3.95
CA ILE A 348 -25.38 -3.00 3.51
C ILE A 348 -25.32 -2.02 2.34
N GLY A 349 -24.40 -2.24 1.40
CA GLY A 349 -24.31 -1.46 0.17
C GLY A 349 -23.85 -0.01 0.35
N ASN A 350 -23.12 0.29 1.43
CA ASN A 350 -22.70 1.65 1.82
C ASN A 350 -23.88 2.60 2.12
N ARG A 351 -25.03 2.06 2.52
CA ARG A 351 -26.16 2.84 3.04
C ARG A 351 -26.00 3.06 4.55
N PRO A 352 -26.58 4.13 5.11
CA PRO A 352 -26.74 4.26 6.56
C PRO A 352 -27.81 3.28 7.08
N PRO A 353 -27.66 2.74 8.30
CA PRO A 353 -28.53 1.70 8.83
C PRO A 353 -30.02 2.07 8.92
N ILE A 354 -30.33 3.35 9.16
CA ILE A 354 -31.71 3.82 9.29
C ILE A 354 -32.56 3.51 8.06
N LEU A 355 -31.96 3.46 6.86
CA LEU A 355 -32.68 3.16 5.61
C LEU A 355 -33.17 1.71 5.50
N LEU A 356 -32.74 0.83 6.40
CA LEU A 356 -33.15 -0.57 6.44
C LEU A 356 -34.00 -0.90 7.67
N GLN A 357 -34.36 0.12 8.46
CA GLN A 357 -35.18 -0.05 9.65
C GLN A 357 -36.65 0.08 9.29
N ASN A 358 -37.47 -0.84 9.82
CA ASN A 358 -38.92 -0.70 9.75
C ASN A 358 -39.34 0.22 10.91
N HIS A 359 -39.74 1.45 10.60
CA HIS A 359 -40.35 2.31 11.62
C HIS A 359 -41.74 1.78 11.97
N VAL A 360 -42.05 1.70 13.27
CA VAL A 360 -43.41 1.42 13.77
C VAL A 360 -44.30 2.56 13.30
N GLY A 361 -44.93 2.41 12.14
CA GLY A 361 -45.71 3.45 11.45
C GLY A 361 -45.59 3.45 9.92
N ALA A 362 -44.58 2.79 9.34
CA ALA A 362 -44.52 2.59 7.90
C ALA A 362 -45.31 1.33 7.52
N SER A 363 -46.64 1.47 7.39
CA SER A 363 -47.44 0.52 6.62
C SER A 363 -46.86 0.44 5.22
N SER A 364 -46.27 -0.71 4.87
CA SER A 364 -45.87 -1.02 3.51
C SER A 364 -47.13 -1.10 2.65
N SER A 365 -47.36 -0.11 1.79
CA SER A 365 -48.26 -0.27 0.65
C SER A 365 -47.65 -1.33 -0.28
N PRO A 366 -48.37 -2.40 -0.62
CA PRO A 366 -47.90 -3.36 -1.61
C PRO A 366 -47.98 -2.70 -3.00
N THR A 367 -46.87 -2.76 -3.74
CA THR A 367 -46.84 -2.65 -5.20
C THR A 367 -46.38 -3.98 -5.77
#